data_AF-A0AAQ3L5H1-F1
#
_entry.id   AF-A0AAQ3L5H1-F1
#
_cell.length_a   1.000
_cell.length_b   1.000
_cell.length_c   1.000
_cell.angle_alpha   90.00
_cell.angle_beta   90.00
_cell.angle_gamma   90.00
#
_symmetry.space_group_name_H-M   'P 1'
#
loop_
_entity.id
_entity.type
_entity.pdbx_description
1 polymer ?
#
loop_
_entity_poly.entity_id
_entity_poly.type
_entity_poly.pdbx_seq_one_letter_code
_entity_poly.pdbx_strand_id
1 'polypeptide(L)'
;MIDGGAFDGAKAYKDSKICNMLTIQEFHRRFHEEAGITFASLYPGCIATTGLFREKACAGCERSELDEVWSLLELEVWNKDSACFENQLSQEASDAVKARKLWEISEKLVGLA
;
A
#
# COMPACT_ATOMS: atom_id res chain seq x y z
N MET A 1 -5.27 -15.76 3.46
CA MET A 1 -4.71 -14.38 3.49
C MET A 1 -3.23 -14.46 3.14
N ILE A 2 -2.51 -13.35 2.91
CA ILE A 2 -1.11 -13.41 2.43
C ILE A 2 -0.17 -14.16 3.41
N ASP A 3 -0.56 -14.19 4.68
CA ASP A 3 0.02 -14.91 5.81
C ASP A 3 -0.51 -16.36 5.98
N GLY A 4 -1.37 -16.83 5.07
CA GLY A 4 -2.01 -18.14 5.14
C GLY A 4 -3.28 -18.22 6.00
N GLY A 5 -3.71 -17.12 6.63
CA GLY A 5 -4.90 -17.10 7.49
C GLY A 5 -6.25 -17.23 6.76
N ALA A 6 -7.34 -17.38 7.52
CA ALA A 6 -8.72 -17.37 7.00
C ALA A 6 -9.08 -16.01 6.37
N PHE A 7 -10.00 -16.00 5.39
CA PHE A 7 -10.37 -14.79 4.66
C PHE A 7 -10.96 -13.71 5.58
N ASP A 8 -10.43 -12.50 5.46
CA ASP A 8 -10.95 -11.28 6.07
C ASP A 8 -10.89 -10.15 5.03
N GLY A 9 -12.02 -9.49 4.77
CA GLY A 9 -12.12 -8.48 3.70
C GLY A 9 -11.32 -7.21 3.98
N ALA A 10 -11.29 -6.74 5.23
CA ALA A 10 -10.53 -5.55 5.61
C ALA A 10 -9.02 -5.82 5.52
N LYS A 11 -8.60 -7.00 6.00
CA LYS A 11 -7.22 -7.46 5.87
C LYS A 11 -6.84 -7.68 4.41
N ALA A 12 -7.73 -8.20 3.56
CA ALA A 12 -7.43 -8.42 2.14
C ALA A 12 -7.19 -7.09 1.42
N TYR A 13 -7.97 -6.07 1.76
CA TYR A 13 -7.70 -4.71 1.29
C TYR A 13 -6.33 -4.22 1.77
N LYS A 14 -6.00 -4.33 3.07
CA LYS A 14 -4.69 -3.94 3.62
C LYS A 14 -3.53 -4.67 2.93
N ASP A 15 -3.59 -6.00 2.87
CA ASP A 15 -2.60 -6.87 2.20
C ASP A 15 -2.39 -6.41 0.74
N SER A 16 -3.46 -6.11 -0.01
CA SER A 16 -3.35 -5.63 -1.40
C SER A 16 -2.63 -4.28 -1.53
N LYS A 17 -2.78 -3.37 -0.56
CA LYS A 17 -2.11 -2.06 -0.57
C LYS A 17 -0.64 -2.17 -0.21
N ILE A 18 -0.30 -3.07 0.70
CA ILE A 18 1.10 -3.41 0.99
C ILE A 18 1.78 -3.98 -0.26
N CYS A 19 1.10 -4.86 -1.01
CA CYS A 19 1.63 -5.38 -2.28
C CYS A 19 2.00 -4.26 -3.25
N ASN A 20 1.17 -3.22 -3.39
CA ASN A 20 1.50 -2.08 -4.26
C ASN A 20 2.82 -1.40 -3.85
N MET A 21 3.11 -1.30 -2.55
CA MET A 21 4.32 -0.63 -2.06
C MET A 21 5.57 -1.47 -2.35
N LEU A 22 5.48 -2.77 -2.06
CA LEU A 22 6.54 -3.74 -2.37
C LEU A 22 6.80 -3.83 -3.88
N THR A 23 5.75 -3.73 -4.70
CA THR A 23 5.87 -3.69 -6.17
C THR A 23 6.65 -2.45 -6.63
N ILE A 24 6.34 -1.26 -6.11
CA ILE A 24 7.08 -0.03 -6.48
C ILE A 24 8.56 -0.12 -6.08
N GLN A 25 8.87 -0.72 -4.93
CA GLN A 25 10.25 -0.97 -4.52
C GLN A 25 11.00 -1.88 -5.49
N GLU A 26 10.38 -2.99 -5.92
CA GLU A 26 11.01 -3.89 -6.89
C GLU A 26 11.14 -3.25 -8.27
N PHE A 27 10.16 -2.44 -8.70
CA PHE A 27 10.29 -1.66 -9.94
C PHE A 27 11.50 -0.73 -9.88
N HIS A 28 11.60 0.06 -8.80
CA HIS A 28 12.73 0.96 -8.61
C HIS A 28 14.07 0.20 -8.58
N ARG A 29 14.17 -0.84 -7.76
CA ARG A 29 15.39 -1.65 -7.62
C ARG A 29 15.84 -2.31 -8.93
N ARG A 30 14.89 -2.76 -9.76
CA ARG A 30 15.20 -3.51 -10.99
C ARG A 30 15.47 -2.62 -12.20
N PHE A 31 14.74 -1.52 -12.33
CA PHE A 31 14.69 -0.79 -13.60
C PHE A 31 15.14 0.67 -13.51
N HIS A 32 15.32 1.24 -12.31
CA HIS A 32 15.70 2.64 -12.17
C HIS A 32 17.04 2.94 -12.85
N GLU A 33 18.08 2.18 -12.51
CA GLU A 33 19.45 2.39 -12.99
C GLU A 33 19.57 2.20 -14.52
N GLU A 34 18.88 1.20 -15.08
CA GLU A 34 18.96 0.89 -16.51
C GLU A 34 18.09 1.82 -17.36
N ALA A 35 16.84 2.08 -16.95
CA ALA A 35 15.89 2.84 -17.74
C ALA A 35 15.93 4.35 -17.45
N GLY A 36 16.54 4.77 -16.35
CA GLY A 36 16.51 6.16 -15.86
C GLY A 36 15.12 6.62 -15.40
N ILE A 37 14.20 5.68 -15.13
CA ILE A 37 12.81 5.97 -14.74
C ILE A 37 12.70 6.00 -13.22
N THR A 38 12.09 7.06 -12.67
CA THR A 38 11.77 7.14 -11.24
C THR A 38 10.41 6.49 -10.97
N PHE A 39 10.43 5.45 -10.14
CA PHE A 39 9.22 4.80 -9.64
C PHE A 39 8.91 5.30 -8.23
N ALA A 40 7.69 5.79 -8.01
CA ALA A 40 7.23 6.34 -6.75
C ALA A 40 5.80 5.90 -6.46
N SER A 41 5.43 5.88 -5.17
CA SER A 41 4.06 5.71 -4.71
C SER A 41 3.53 7.02 -4.12
N LEU A 42 2.21 7.19 -4.15
CA LEU A 42 1.52 8.32 -3.55
C LEU A 42 0.29 7.79 -2.81
N TYR A 43 0.07 8.33 -1.62
CA TYR A 43 -1.25 8.30 -1.00
C TYR A 43 -1.74 9.75 -0.95
N PRO A 44 -2.99 10.04 -1.38
CA PRO A 44 -3.53 11.40 -1.44
C PRO A 44 -4.30 11.83 -0.18
N GLY A 45 -4.25 11.03 0.89
CA GLY A 45 -5.06 11.23 2.10
C GLY A 45 -6.45 10.61 2.00
N CYS A 46 -7.28 10.84 3.01
CA CYS A 46 -8.62 10.27 3.09
C CYS A 46 -9.57 10.96 2.09
N ILE A 47 -9.99 10.24 1.05
CA ILE A 47 -10.97 10.72 0.06
C ILE A 47 -12.33 10.04 0.28
N ALA A 48 -13.08 10.58 1.24
CA ALA A 48 -14.40 10.06 1.64
C ALA A 48 -15.52 10.32 0.62
N THR A 49 -15.28 11.14 -0.40
CA THR A 49 -16.27 11.44 -1.46
C THR A 49 -16.38 10.32 -2.50
N THR A 50 -15.46 9.35 -2.48
CA THR A 50 -15.53 8.18 -3.37
C THR A 50 -16.45 7.10 -2.78
N GLY A 51 -16.99 6.24 -3.65
CA GLY A 51 -17.80 5.09 -3.22
C GLY A 51 -17.00 3.93 -2.58
N LEU A 52 -15.68 4.07 -2.41
CA LEU A 52 -14.78 3.00 -1.97
C LEU A 52 -15.02 2.59 -0.52
N PHE A 53 -15.32 3.55 0.36
CA PHE A 53 -15.59 3.32 1.78
C PHE A 53 -17.05 3.64 2.16
N ARG A 54 -17.97 3.60 1.20
CA ARG A 54 -19.39 4.01 1.38
C ARG A 54 -20.12 3.25 2.50
N GLU A 55 -19.76 1.98 2.73
CA GLU A 55 -20.36 1.15 3.79
C GLU A 55 -19.82 1.48 5.18
N LYS A 56 -18.69 2.18 5.24
CA LYS A 56 -18.08 2.73 6.46
C LYS A 56 -18.39 4.22 6.64
N ALA A 57 -18.96 4.88 5.64
CA ALA A 57 -19.41 6.26 5.67
C ALA A 57 -20.78 6.39 6.36
N CYS A 58 -20.87 6.00 7.63
CA CYS A 58 -22.03 6.32 8.47
C CYS A 58 -21.85 7.72 9.07
N ALA A 59 -22.93 8.50 9.08
CA ALA A 59 -23.01 9.83 9.64
C ALA A 59 -22.48 9.86 11.08
N GLY A 60 -21.34 10.53 11.31
CA GLY A 60 -20.70 10.65 12.62
C GLY A 60 -19.46 9.77 12.83
N CYS A 61 -18.62 9.58 11.80
CA CYS A 61 -17.37 8.83 11.89
C CYS A 61 -16.50 9.29 13.08
N GLU A 62 -16.49 8.51 14.17
CA GLU A 62 -15.36 8.49 15.09
C GLU A 62 -14.17 7.91 14.34
N ARG A 63 -13.01 8.56 14.50
CA ARG A 63 -11.75 8.35 13.77
C ARG A 63 -11.18 6.92 13.85
N SER A 64 -11.64 6.11 14.80
CA SER A 64 -10.90 4.96 15.34
C SER A 64 -10.71 3.75 14.41
N GLU A 65 -11.71 3.27 13.66
CA GLU A 65 -11.56 2.03 12.86
C GLU A 65 -10.76 2.25 11.57
N LEU A 66 -10.93 3.42 10.95
CA LEU A 66 -10.14 3.79 9.79
C LEU A 66 -8.70 4.03 10.24
N ASP A 67 -8.47 4.70 11.36
CA ASP A 67 -7.12 4.95 11.90
C ASP A 67 -6.32 3.66 12.18
N GLU A 68 -6.94 2.51 12.48
CA GLU A 68 -6.25 1.20 12.58
C GLU A 68 -5.91 0.54 11.24
N VAL A 69 -6.64 0.86 10.18
CA VAL A 69 -6.29 0.49 8.79
C VAL A 69 -5.13 1.37 8.30
N TRP A 70 -5.16 2.65 8.68
CA TRP A 70 -4.17 3.65 8.32
C TRP A 70 -2.87 3.54 9.14
N SER A 71 -2.93 3.08 10.40
CA SER A 71 -1.75 2.89 11.26
C SER A 71 -0.87 1.71 10.81
N LEU A 72 -1.47 0.61 10.33
CA LEU A 72 -0.72 -0.53 9.78
C LEU A 72 -0.03 -0.22 8.44
N LEU A 73 -0.51 0.82 7.74
CA LEU A 73 0.15 1.32 6.55
C LEU A 73 1.25 2.35 6.88
N GLU A 74 1.40 2.81 8.13
CA GLU A 74 2.26 3.94 8.53
C GLU A 74 2.24 5.09 7.51
N LEU A 75 1.08 5.32 6.90
CA LEU A 75 0.89 6.33 5.87
C LEU A 75 0.37 7.61 6.54
N GLU A 76 1.23 8.31 7.27
CA GLU A 76 0.98 9.72 7.54
C GLU A 76 1.06 10.47 6.22
N VAL A 77 -0.09 10.84 5.70
CA VAL A 77 -0.17 11.55 4.43
C VAL A 77 -1.11 12.71 4.55
N TRP A 78 -0.53 13.81 4.11
CA TRP A 78 -1.13 15.10 3.82
C TRP A 78 -1.50 15.94 5.04
N ASN A 79 -0.54 16.76 5.46
CA ASN A 79 -0.86 18.09 5.99
C ASN A 79 -1.01 19.05 4.80
N LYS A 80 -1.99 19.94 4.86
CA LYS A 80 -2.33 20.93 3.83
C LYS A 80 -1.19 21.88 3.44
N ASP A 81 -0.12 21.92 4.24
CA ASP A 81 0.85 23.01 4.22
C ASP A 81 2.23 22.65 3.64
N SER A 82 2.50 21.38 3.29
CA SER A 82 3.86 20.96 2.88
C SER A 82 3.85 20.04 1.66
N ALA A 83 4.41 20.54 0.56
CA ALA A 83 4.63 19.80 -0.68
C ALA A 83 5.52 18.58 -0.43
N CYS A 84 4.97 17.38 -0.59
CA CYS A 84 5.68 16.08 -0.67
C CYS A 84 6.70 15.81 0.45
N PHE A 85 6.29 15.09 1.49
CA PHE A 85 7.24 14.50 2.45
C PHE A 85 7.60 13.06 2.02
N GLU A 86 8.87 12.67 2.13
CA GLU A 86 9.30 11.27 2.02
C GLU A 86 8.88 10.52 3.29
N ASN A 87 7.82 9.73 3.19
CA ASN A 87 7.29 8.98 4.32
C ASN A 87 8.20 7.79 4.67
N GLN A 88 8.39 7.52 5.97
CA GLN A 88 9.04 6.28 6.40
C GLN A 88 8.07 5.11 6.16
N LEU A 89 8.54 4.07 5.48
CA LEU A 89 7.74 2.89 5.21
C LEU A 89 7.73 1.96 6.42
N SER A 90 6.58 1.34 6.69
CA SER A 90 6.49 0.30 7.72
C SER A 90 7.45 -0.85 7.45
N GLN A 91 7.82 -1.58 8.51
CA GLN A 91 8.70 -2.75 8.39
C GLN A 91 8.17 -3.77 7.37
N GLU A 92 6.85 -3.92 7.29
CA GLU A 92 6.22 -4.83 6.35
C GLU A 92 6.26 -4.30 4.90
N ALA A 93 6.09 -3.00 4.71
CA ALA A 93 6.17 -2.36 3.41
C ALA A 93 7.61 -2.08 2.93
N SER A 94 8.63 -2.33 3.76
CA SER A 94 10.06 -2.14 3.45
C SER A 94 10.87 -3.44 3.38
N ASP A 95 10.24 -4.60 3.54
CA ASP A 95 10.90 -5.89 3.51
C ASP A 95 11.27 -6.33 2.09
N ALA A 96 12.55 -6.16 1.74
CA ALA A 96 13.10 -6.53 0.44
C ALA A 96 13.06 -8.04 0.13
N VAL A 97 12.96 -8.92 1.14
CA VAL A 97 12.79 -10.37 0.92
C VAL A 97 11.35 -10.66 0.52
N LYS A 98 10.38 -10.08 1.23
CA LYS A 98 8.96 -10.15 0.85
C LYS A 98 8.73 -9.56 -0.53
N ALA A 99 9.33 -8.41 -0.84
CA ALA A 99 9.17 -7.74 -2.13
C ALA A 99 9.61 -8.63 -3.30
N ARG A 100 10.80 -9.24 -3.20
CA ARG A 100 11.31 -10.18 -4.21
C ARG A 100 10.40 -11.40 -4.39
N LYS A 101 9.99 -12.02 -3.28
CA LYS A 101 9.10 -13.19 -3.32
C LYS A 101 7.73 -12.84 -3.91
N LEU A 102 7.17 -11.69 -3.54
CA LEU A 102 5.92 -11.18 -4.08
C LEU A 102 6.03 -10.99 -5.60
N TRP A 103 7.12 -10.40 -6.09
CA TRP A 103 7.37 -10.21 -7.51
C TRP A 103 7.36 -11.55 -8.27
N GLU A 104 8.18 -12.51 -7.83
CA GLU A 104 8.30 -13.84 -8.48
C GLU A 104 6.96 -14.60 -8.52
N ILE A 105 6.19 -14.54 -7.44
CA ILE A 105 4.86 -15.16 -7.39
C ILE A 105 3.90 -14.41 -8.32
N SER A 106 3.94 -13.08 -8.31
CA SER A 106 3.05 -12.25 -9.14
C SER A 106 3.27 -12.51 -10.62
N GLU A 107 4.52 -12.60 -11.09
CA GLU A 107 4.85 -12.92 -12.48
C GLU A 107 4.21 -14.24 -12.93
N LYS A 108 4.32 -15.28 -12.11
CA LYS A 108 3.71 -16.60 -12.39
C LYS A 108 2.17 -16.52 -12.40
N LEU A 109 1.58 -15.76 -11.47
CA LEU A 109 0.12 -15.60 -11.39
C LEU A 109 -0.45 -14.86 -12.60
N VAL A 110 0.30 -13.95 -13.20
CA VAL A 110 -0.13 -13.19 -14.39
C VAL A 110 0.41 -13.76 -15.71
N GLY A 111 1.15 -14.88 -15.69
CA GLY A 111 1.66 -15.55 -16.88
C GLY A 111 2.82 -14.83 -17.58
N LEU A 112 3.59 -14.03 -16.85
CA LEU A 112 4.82 -13.40 -17.34
C LEU A 112 6.06 -14.28 -17.16
N ALA A 113 5.97 -15.33 -16.32
CA ALA A 113 7.01 -16.31 -16.04
C ALA A 113 6.42 -17.71 -15.82
#